data_AF-A0A8B9Q911-F1
#
_entry.id   AF-A0A8B9Q911-F1
#
_cell.length_a   1.000
_cell.length_b   1.000
_cell.length_c   1.000
_cell.angle_alpha   90.00
_cell.angle_beta   90.00
_cell.angle_gamma   90.00
#
_symmetry.space_group_name_H-M   'P 1'
#
loop_
_entity.id
_entity.type
_entity.pdbx_description
1 polymer ?
#
loop_
_entity_poly.entity_id
_entity_poly.type
_entity_poly.pdbx_seq_one_letter_code
_entity_poly.pdbx_strand_id
1 'polypeptide(L)'
;MADEHDAREILKPLVFRLHENVPAIVREVLLERGWTEFDKKEQDDTDWNLYWRNSPFRMTDYCSIKPWQRLNHYPEAVRITRKDYLARHLKRMKGAYGSALYEFSPVAFIMPNDYVRFMAEYSKEKQSLGRRPSYWICKPVDLSRGRGILIFQDIKDFVYDCTVIVQKYISNPLLISGYKLDLRLYVCVTSFCPLTIYTYEEGLVRFATEKFDLSSLDNVYSHLTNTSINKYGASYKKYKEGIGCGCKWTFSKFRSYLRIYGVDDLLLWKKINNIVMLTLLAVTPLPAASNCFELFGFDILIDDKFKPWLLEVNYNPALRLDCSIDATVKRKLLHDIVELLNYKQIDALRQNQVAGTKAGRTHVPLSTPGESALEEASDLLTCQGEAECTATSSVQSALQAAKGSIHKVVTQTKKTARGHPRKTLTSQLRERMNMPKTSSQAKAETKSKQLPGAVYYPHQFVQPSRWLPTPEFWNCKLTTLPYFLSDKDQKPIPRVGDFVLTFPFNEAALQASRDGIDVKSIIQEINKLVNKDSEIDLVI
;
A
#
# COMPACT_ATOMS: atom_id res chain seq x y z
N MET A 1 4.01 16.84 61.41
CA MET A 1 4.78 15.79 60.74
C MET A 1 3.80 14.97 59.93
N ALA A 2 3.37 15.52 58.79
CA ALA A 2 2.58 14.82 57.79
C ALA A 2 3.54 14.62 56.63
N ASP A 3 3.93 13.37 56.38
CA ASP A 3 4.70 13.02 55.20
C ASP A 3 3.74 13.10 53.99
N GLU A 4 3.86 14.19 53.25
CA GLU A 4 3.56 14.22 51.83
C GLU A 4 4.48 13.23 51.14
N HIS A 5 4.04 11.98 51.02
CA HIS A 5 4.62 11.05 50.06
C HIS A 5 4.24 11.52 48.66
N ASP A 6 5.09 12.41 48.11
CA ASP A 6 5.22 12.72 46.69
C ASP A 6 5.68 11.44 45.95
N ALA A 7 4.80 10.44 45.90
CA ALA A 7 4.91 9.34 44.97
C ALA A 7 4.46 9.85 43.60
N ARG A 8 5.33 10.64 42.95
CA ARG A 8 5.33 10.68 41.49
C ARG A 8 5.53 9.23 41.07
N GLU A 9 4.46 8.54 40.70
CA GLU A 9 4.57 7.26 40.00
C GLU A 9 5.55 7.51 38.85
N ILE A 10 6.77 6.99 38.97
CA ILE A 10 7.77 7.10 37.92
C ILE A 10 7.18 6.31 36.76
N LEU A 11 6.59 7.04 35.82
CA LEU A 11 5.95 6.44 34.66
C LEU A 11 6.98 5.61 33.95
N LYS A 12 6.74 4.29 33.91
CA LYS A 12 7.59 3.38 33.17
C LYS A 12 7.59 3.82 31.70
N PRO A 13 8.75 3.81 31.02
CA PRO A 13 8.80 4.10 29.60
C PRO A 13 7.93 3.10 28.83
N LEU A 14 7.40 3.54 27.68
CA LEU A 14 6.75 2.64 26.74
C LEU A 14 7.79 1.67 26.17
N VAL A 15 7.35 0.44 25.90
CA VAL A 15 8.23 -0.66 25.50
C VAL A 15 7.90 -1.10 24.08
N PHE A 16 8.89 -1.19 23.22
CA PHE A 16 8.72 -1.68 21.84
C PHE A 16 9.46 -3.00 21.61
N ARG A 17 8.90 -3.82 20.73
CA ARG A 17 9.49 -5.07 20.25
C ARG A 17 9.68 -4.97 18.75
N LEU A 18 10.87 -5.33 18.29
CA LEU A 18 11.17 -5.44 16.85
C LEU A 18 11.41 -6.90 16.49
N HIS A 19 10.94 -7.31 15.32
CA HIS A 19 11.35 -8.56 14.72
C HIS A 19 12.65 -8.39 13.92
N GLU A 20 13.31 -9.50 13.62
CA GLU A 20 14.49 -9.51 12.76
C GLU A 20 14.23 -8.79 11.43
N ASN A 21 15.26 -8.09 10.96
CA ASN A 21 15.31 -7.35 9.70
C ASN A 21 14.46 -6.06 9.62
N VAL A 22 13.86 -5.59 10.72
CA VAL A 22 13.27 -4.25 10.76
C VAL A 22 14.37 -3.20 10.55
N PRO A 23 14.17 -2.20 9.66
CA PRO A 23 15.18 -1.17 9.42
C PRO A 23 15.56 -0.38 10.69
N ALA A 24 16.85 -0.09 10.86
CA ALA A 24 17.40 0.56 12.06
C ALA A 24 16.70 1.89 12.42
N ILE A 25 16.27 2.66 11.42
CA ILE A 25 15.54 3.92 11.63
C ILE A 25 14.27 3.76 12.50
N VAL A 26 13.59 2.61 12.46
CA VAL A 26 12.41 2.36 13.32
C VAL A 26 12.85 2.31 14.78
N ARG A 27 13.95 1.61 15.07
CA ARG A 27 14.54 1.53 16.40
C ARG A 27 15.02 2.90 16.87
N GLU A 28 15.77 3.61 16.03
CA GLU A 28 16.30 4.95 16.32
C GLU A 28 15.18 5.91 16.72
N VAL A 29 14.11 5.99 15.91
CA VAL A 29 12.97 6.88 16.17
C VAL A 29 12.23 6.55 17.46
N LEU A 30 12.08 5.28 17.79
CA LEU A 30 11.43 4.86 19.05
C LEU A 30 12.29 5.22 20.26
N LEU A 31 13.61 5.00 20.20
CA LEU A 31 14.55 5.41 21.23
C LEU A 31 14.60 6.94 21.39
N GLU A 32 14.60 7.69 20.28
CA GLU A 32 14.53 9.16 20.26
C GLU A 32 13.26 9.69 20.96
N ARG A 33 12.17 8.91 20.96
CA ARG A 33 10.92 9.22 21.68
C ARG A 33 10.92 8.75 23.15
N GLY A 34 12.06 8.28 23.67
CA GLY A 34 12.19 7.82 25.05
C GLY A 34 11.59 6.44 25.32
N TRP A 35 11.34 5.64 24.28
CA TRP A 35 10.88 4.27 24.45
C TRP A 35 12.05 3.34 24.77
N THR A 36 11.75 2.20 25.38
CA THR A 36 12.72 1.15 25.70
C THR A 36 12.49 -0.08 24.84
N GLU A 37 13.56 -0.76 24.45
CA GLU A 37 13.47 -1.99 23.68
C GLU A 37 13.19 -3.17 24.61
N PHE A 38 12.30 -4.06 24.19
CA PHE A 38 11.87 -5.21 24.97
C PHE A 38 13.03 -6.18 25.25
N ASP A 39 13.30 -6.47 26.52
CA ASP A 39 14.26 -7.49 26.95
C ASP A 39 13.55 -8.69 27.58
N LYS A 40 13.66 -9.84 26.91
CA LYS A 40 13.12 -11.14 27.38
C LYS A 40 13.67 -11.60 28.72
N LYS A 41 14.84 -11.12 29.14
CA LYS A 41 15.46 -11.50 30.42
C LYS A 41 14.91 -10.71 31.60
N GLU A 42 14.47 -9.49 31.35
CA GLU A 42 14.07 -8.54 32.39
C GLU A 42 12.54 -8.34 32.44
N GLN A 43 11.82 -8.74 31.38
CA GLN A 43 10.41 -8.44 31.21
C GLN A 43 9.58 -9.68 30.87
N ASP A 44 8.34 -9.71 31.36
CA ASP A 44 7.36 -10.73 30.99
C ASP A 44 7.00 -10.64 29.50
N ASP A 45 6.64 -11.76 28.87
CA ASP A 45 6.34 -11.84 27.42
C ASP A 45 5.17 -10.93 26.96
N THR A 46 4.38 -10.41 27.90
CA THR A 46 3.27 -9.47 27.63
C THR A 46 3.60 -8.01 27.96
N ASP A 47 4.77 -7.73 28.54
CA ASP A 47 5.17 -6.40 29.02
C ASP A 47 5.74 -5.52 27.89
N TRP A 48 4.95 -5.31 26.84
CA TRP A 48 5.28 -4.45 25.71
C TRP A 48 4.07 -3.64 25.22
N ASN A 49 4.32 -2.56 24.50
CA ASN A 49 3.30 -1.67 23.94
C ASN A 49 3.20 -1.78 22.42
N LEU A 50 4.32 -1.73 21.69
CA LEU A 50 4.32 -1.83 20.23
C LEU A 50 5.11 -3.04 19.77
N TYR A 51 4.52 -3.92 18.96
CA TYR A 51 5.27 -4.95 18.24
C TYR A 51 5.29 -4.63 16.74
N TRP A 52 6.49 -4.26 16.25
CA TRP A 52 6.74 -4.01 14.83
C TRP A 52 7.36 -5.23 14.14
N ARG A 53 6.72 -5.67 13.05
CA ARG A 53 7.19 -6.72 12.14
C ARG A 53 7.26 -6.25 10.70
N ASN A 54 8.01 -6.99 9.89
CA ASN A 54 8.02 -6.85 8.43
C ASN A 54 7.08 -7.83 7.72
N SER A 55 6.60 -8.83 8.46
CA SER A 55 5.77 -9.93 7.98
C SER A 55 4.44 -9.95 8.75
N PRO A 56 3.37 -10.48 8.15
CA PRO A 56 2.09 -10.63 8.84
C PRO A 56 2.21 -11.42 10.15
N PHE A 57 1.32 -11.15 11.10
CA PHE A 57 1.21 -11.92 12.33
C PHE A 57 0.32 -13.17 12.13
N ARG A 58 0.42 -14.12 13.05
CA ARG A 58 -0.47 -15.30 13.07
C ARG A 58 -1.82 -14.92 13.67
N MET A 59 -2.87 -15.67 13.35
CA MET A 59 -4.20 -15.41 13.93
C MET A 59 -4.19 -15.45 15.47
N THR A 60 -3.39 -16.35 16.05
CA THR A 60 -3.19 -16.46 17.50
C THR A 60 -2.58 -15.20 18.11
N ASP A 61 -1.69 -14.51 17.39
CA ASP A 61 -1.05 -13.29 17.89
C ASP A 61 -2.12 -12.21 18.09
N TYR A 62 -3.01 -12.04 17.10
CA TYR A 62 -4.12 -11.08 17.16
C TYR A 62 -5.09 -11.36 18.31
N CYS A 63 -5.43 -12.63 18.55
CA CYS A 63 -6.32 -12.99 19.66
C CYS A 63 -5.68 -12.80 21.04
N SER A 64 -4.35 -12.78 21.13
CA SER A 64 -3.61 -12.73 22.40
C SER A 64 -3.27 -11.31 22.88
N ILE A 65 -3.51 -10.29 22.04
CA ILE A 65 -3.09 -8.92 22.33
C ILE A 65 -3.84 -8.33 23.54
N LYS A 66 -3.12 -7.57 24.35
CA LYS A 66 -3.65 -6.85 25.51
C LYS A 66 -4.15 -5.45 25.14
N PRO A 67 -4.99 -4.81 25.98
CA PRO A 67 -5.53 -3.48 25.69
C PRO A 67 -4.50 -2.39 25.40
N TRP A 68 -3.31 -2.45 26.01
CA TRP A 68 -2.20 -1.49 25.84
C TRP A 68 -1.21 -1.84 24.70
N GLN A 69 -1.41 -2.99 24.06
CA GLN A 69 -0.54 -3.51 23.00
C GLN A 69 -1.04 -3.07 21.64
N ARG A 70 -0.14 -2.85 20.66
CA ARG A 70 -0.47 -2.60 19.26
C ARG A 70 0.41 -3.41 18.31
N LEU A 71 -0.19 -3.87 17.22
CA LEU A 71 0.49 -4.56 16.12
C LEU A 71 0.48 -3.70 14.85
N ASN A 72 1.58 -3.69 14.09
CA ASN A 72 1.73 -2.86 12.89
C ASN A 72 1.17 -3.47 11.59
N HIS A 73 0.42 -4.58 11.68
CA HIS A 73 -0.23 -5.19 10.52
C HIS A 73 -1.62 -5.67 10.87
N TYR A 74 -2.59 -5.43 10.00
CA TYR A 74 -3.96 -5.94 10.12
C TYR A 74 -4.06 -7.40 9.61
N PRO A 75 -4.92 -8.25 10.20
CA PRO A 75 -5.19 -9.57 9.65
C PRO A 75 -5.67 -9.47 8.21
N GLU A 76 -5.14 -10.33 7.34
CA GLU A 76 -5.48 -10.41 5.92
C GLU A 76 -5.20 -9.15 5.07
N ALA A 77 -4.72 -8.04 5.64
CA ALA A 77 -4.39 -6.83 4.89
C ALA A 77 -3.33 -7.08 3.80
N VAL A 78 -2.45 -8.06 4.00
CA VAL A 78 -1.49 -8.50 2.98
C VAL A 78 -2.15 -8.94 1.66
N ARG A 79 -3.42 -9.40 1.69
CA ARG A 79 -4.14 -9.86 0.49
C ARG A 79 -4.28 -8.76 -0.56
N ILE A 80 -4.32 -7.49 -0.16
CA ILE A 80 -4.46 -6.36 -1.09
C ILE A 80 -3.21 -6.08 -1.90
N THR A 81 -2.08 -6.64 -1.47
CA THR A 81 -0.75 -6.33 -2.02
C THR A 81 -0.31 -7.35 -3.06
N ARG A 82 -0.99 -8.49 -3.09
CA ARG A 82 -0.85 -9.47 -4.17
C ARG A 82 -1.51 -8.94 -5.44
N LYS A 83 -0.76 -8.91 -6.53
CA LYS A 83 -1.17 -8.24 -7.79
C LYS A 83 -2.44 -8.86 -8.40
N ASP A 84 -2.55 -10.18 -8.36
CA ASP A 84 -3.71 -10.93 -8.82
C ASP A 84 -4.95 -10.63 -7.96
N TYR A 85 -4.79 -10.58 -6.64
CA TYR A 85 -5.88 -10.29 -5.73
C TYR A 85 -6.37 -8.85 -5.90
N LEU A 86 -5.47 -7.88 -5.91
CA LEU A 86 -5.78 -6.48 -6.16
C LEU A 86 -6.56 -6.31 -7.48
N ALA A 87 -6.08 -6.93 -8.56
CA ALA A 87 -6.75 -6.86 -9.86
C ALA A 87 -8.15 -7.48 -9.83
N ARG A 88 -8.36 -8.61 -9.15
CA ARG A 88 -9.70 -9.20 -8.98
C ARG A 88 -10.63 -8.30 -8.19
N HIS A 89 -10.15 -7.73 -7.07
CA HIS A 89 -10.95 -6.84 -6.23
C HIS A 89 -11.37 -5.59 -6.99
N LEU A 90 -10.44 -4.92 -7.68
CA LEU A 90 -10.75 -3.74 -8.48
C LEU A 90 -11.68 -4.06 -9.65
N LYS A 91 -11.49 -5.20 -10.33
CA LYS A 91 -12.38 -5.65 -11.41
C LYS A 91 -13.81 -5.91 -10.92
N ARG A 92 -13.96 -6.52 -9.74
CA ARG A 92 -15.26 -6.74 -9.09
C ARG A 92 -15.95 -5.41 -8.79
N MET A 93 -15.23 -4.48 -8.17
CA MET A 93 -15.78 -3.17 -7.82
C MET A 93 -16.15 -2.35 -9.06
N LYS A 94 -15.33 -2.40 -10.11
CA LYS A 94 -15.63 -1.80 -11.40
C LYS A 94 -16.93 -2.33 -12.01
N GLY A 95 -17.18 -3.64 -11.92
CA GLY A 95 -18.42 -4.26 -12.38
C GLY A 95 -19.65 -3.88 -11.55
N ALA A 96 -19.50 -3.75 -10.23
CA ALA A 96 -20.60 -3.45 -9.32
C ALA A 96 -20.99 -1.96 -9.28
N TYR A 97 -20.01 -1.05 -9.38
CA TYR A 97 -20.21 0.39 -9.15
C TYR A 97 -19.89 1.27 -10.37
N GLY A 98 -19.54 0.66 -11.51
CA GLY A 98 -19.38 1.34 -12.78
C GLY A 98 -17.92 1.61 -13.18
N SER A 99 -17.71 1.73 -14.49
CA SER A 99 -16.36 1.89 -15.07
C SER A 99 -15.70 3.20 -14.65
N ALA A 100 -16.44 4.31 -14.67
CA ALA A 100 -15.93 5.67 -14.47
C ALA A 100 -15.15 5.83 -13.15
N LEU A 101 -15.61 5.20 -12.07
CA LEU A 101 -14.96 5.31 -10.75
C LEU A 101 -13.65 4.54 -10.64
N TYR A 102 -13.51 3.45 -11.39
CA TYR A 102 -12.36 2.56 -11.30
C TYR A 102 -11.46 2.63 -12.55
N GLU A 103 -11.56 3.70 -13.34
CA GLU A 103 -10.71 3.91 -14.52
C GLU A 103 -9.25 4.21 -14.20
N PHE A 104 -8.92 4.43 -12.93
CA PHE A 104 -7.55 4.57 -12.44
C PHE A 104 -6.78 3.24 -12.41
N SER A 105 -7.47 2.10 -12.51
CA SER A 105 -6.86 0.77 -12.59
C SER A 105 -6.67 0.37 -14.05
N PRO A 106 -5.44 0.14 -14.53
CA PRO A 106 -5.22 -0.33 -15.89
C PRO A 106 -5.86 -1.71 -16.12
N VAL A 107 -6.32 -1.96 -17.35
CA VAL A 107 -6.87 -3.26 -17.75
C VAL A 107 -5.84 -4.36 -17.48
N ALA A 108 -6.26 -5.43 -16.81
CA ALA A 108 -5.38 -6.51 -16.40
C ALA A 108 -6.05 -7.89 -16.52
N PHE A 109 -5.22 -8.89 -16.80
CA PHE A 109 -5.58 -10.29 -17.02
C PHE A 109 -4.68 -11.19 -16.18
N ILE A 110 -5.28 -12.16 -15.50
CA ILE A 110 -4.55 -13.09 -14.61
C ILE A 110 -4.31 -14.40 -15.35
N MET A 111 -3.06 -14.68 -15.65
CA MET A 111 -2.64 -15.83 -16.46
C MET A 111 -2.37 -17.05 -15.58
N PRO A 112 -2.65 -18.27 -16.05
CA PRO A 112 -3.14 -18.61 -17.39
C PRO A 112 -4.66 -18.47 -17.56
N ASN A 113 -5.42 -18.26 -16.49
CA ASN A 113 -6.89 -18.36 -16.49
C ASN A 113 -7.59 -17.35 -17.43
N ASP A 114 -7.03 -16.15 -17.59
CA ASP A 114 -7.58 -15.12 -18.47
C ASP A 114 -6.95 -15.12 -19.88
N TYR A 115 -6.17 -16.15 -20.28
CA TYR A 115 -5.44 -16.16 -21.56
C TYR A 115 -6.34 -15.86 -22.77
N VAL A 116 -7.48 -16.55 -22.87
CA VAL A 116 -8.42 -16.37 -23.99
C VAL A 116 -8.96 -14.93 -24.03
N ARG A 117 -9.27 -14.35 -22.86
CA ARG A 117 -9.77 -12.97 -22.75
C ARG A 117 -8.69 -11.96 -23.11
N PHE A 118 -7.46 -12.19 -22.68
CA PHE A 118 -6.31 -11.36 -23.04
C PHE A 118 -6.08 -11.39 -24.55
N MET A 119 -6.07 -12.57 -25.18
CA MET A 119 -5.86 -12.69 -26.62
C MET A 119 -6.96 -12.02 -27.44
N ALA A 120 -8.22 -12.07 -26.98
CA ALA A 120 -9.32 -11.36 -27.61
C ALA A 120 -9.10 -9.83 -27.57
N GLU A 121 -8.75 -9.28 -26.40
CA GLU A 121 -8.49 -7.84 -26.25
C GLU A 121 -7.25 -7.40 -27.03
N TYR A 122 -6.16 -8.18 -26.97
CA TYR A 122 -4.93 -7.94 -27.72
C TYR A 122 -5.20 -7.87 -29.24
N SER A 123 -5.97 -8.83 -29.76
CA SER A 123 -6.30 -8.90 -31.19
C SER A 123 -7.19 -7.73 -31.62
N LYS A 124 -8.17 -7.36 -30.80
CA LYS A 124 -9.05 -6.21 -31.02
C LYS A 124 -8.25 -4.90 -31.10
N GLU A 125 -7.33 -4.67 -30.17
CA GLU A 125 -6.51 -3.46 -30.19
C GLU A 125 -5.55 -3.44 -31.38
N LYS A 126 -4.98 -4.59 -31.77
CA LYS A 126 -4.10 -4.69 -32.94
C LYS A 126 -4.80 -4.39 -34.26
N GLN A 127 -6.08 -4.74 -34.38
CA GLN A 127 -6.89 -4.53 -35.58
C GLN A 127 -7.45 -3.10 -35.69
N SER A 128 -7.43 -2.32 -34.61
CA SER A 128 -7.93 -0.94 -34.63
C SER A 128 -7.04 -0.01 -35.47
N LEU A 129 -7.41 0.18 -36.74
CA LEU A 129 -6.75 1.07 -37.69
C LEU A 129 -6.66 2.50 -37.13
N GLY A 130 -5.46 3.09 -37.19
CA GLY A 130 -5.22 4.48 -36.77
C GLY A 130 -4.95 4.69 -35.28
N ARG A 131 -5.03 3.66 -34.42
CA ARG A 131 -4.59 3.78 -33.02
C ARG A 131 -3.09 3.58 -32.87
N ARG A 132 -2.50 4.29 -31.90
CA ARG A 132 -1.11 4.06 -31.47
C ARG A 132 -0.94 2.60 -31.01
N PRO A 133 0.25 2.01 -31.20
CA PRO A 133 0.51 0.64 -30.77
C PRO A 133 0.25 0.45 -29.28
N SER A 134 -0.37 -0.67 -28.94
CA SER A 134 -0.60 -1.08 -27.57
C SER A 134 0.62 -1.77 -26.98
N TYR A 135 1.03 -1.34 -25.79
CA TYR A 135 2.08 -1.98 -25.01
C TYR A 135 1.46 -2.67 -23.80
N TRP A 136 2.08 -3.77 -23.39
CA TRP A 136 1.64 -4.61 -22.29
C TRP A 136 2.81 -4.85 -21.35
N ILE A 137 2.51 -4.97 -20.06
CA ILE A 137 3.48 -5.28 -19.02
C ILE A 137 3.05 -6.57 -18.31
N CYS A 138 3.94 -7.55 -18.34
CA CYS A 138 3.82 -8.81 -17.62
C CYS A 138 4.55 -8.69 -16.28
N LYS A 139 3.87 -9.02 -15.17
CA LYS A 139 4.43 -8.98 -13.83
C LYS A 139 4.16 -10.32 -13.14
N PRO A 140 5.17 -11.00 -12.57
CA PRO A 140 4.93 -12.17 -11.75
C PRO A 140 4.15 -11.82 -10.48
N VAL A 141 3.20 -12.69 -10.11
CA VAL A 141 2.31 -12.44 -8.96
C VAL A 141 3.10 -12.45 -7.65
N ASP A 142 3.98 -13.44 -7.47
CA ASP A 142 4.69 -13.69 -6.20
C ASP A 142 6.05 -12.99 -6.09
N LEU A 143 6.43 -12.20 -7.10
CA LEU A 143 7.68 -11.43 -7.09
C LEU A 143 7.44 -9.94 -6.85
N SER A 144 8.45 -9.30 -6.27
CA SER A 144 8.48 -7.87 -5.97
C SER A 144 9.81 -7.25 -6.42
N ARG A 145 9.95 -5.92 -6.24
CA ARG A 145 11.18 -5.15 -6.55
C ARG A 145 11.51 -5.07 -8.05
N GLY A 146 10.49 -5.23 -8.88
CA GLY A 146 10.58 -5.21 -10.35
C GLY A 146 11.20 -6.47 -10.98
N ARG A 147 11.39 -7.55 -10.20
CA ARG A 147 11.98 -8.79 -10.71
C ARG A 147 11.01 -9.54 -11.63
N GLY A 148 11.54 -9.99 -12.78
CA GLY A 148 10.79 -10.77 -13.75
C GLY A 148 9.73 -9.97 -14.53
N ILE A 149 9.74 -8.64 -14.42
CA ILE A 149 8.87 -7.79 -15.22
C ILE A 149 9.36 -7.79 -16.67
N LEU A 150 8.42 -7.95 -17.59
CA LEU A 150 8.63 -7.86 -19.03
C LEU A 150 7.65 -6.84 -19.60
N ILE A 151 8.12 -5.97 -20.49
CA ILE A 151 7.27 -5.09 -21.28
C ILE A 151 7.35 -5.58 -22.73
N PHE A 152 6.21 -5.69 -23.39
CA PHE A 152 6.14 -6.23 -24.74
C PHE A 152 5.06 -5.54 -25.57
N GLN A 153 5.23 -5.62 -26.88
CA GLN A 153 4.29 -5.12 -27.89
C GLN A 153 3.81 -6.28 -28.78
N ASP A 154 4.74 -7.10 -29.27
CA ASP A 154 4.41 -8.32 -30.00
C ASP A 154 4.16 -9.48 -29.03
N ILE A 155 3.12 -10.27 -29.30
CA ILE A 155 2.80 -11.47 -28.53
C ILE A 155 3.94 -12.51 -28.59
N LYS A 156 4.79 -12.47 -29.62
CA LYS A 156 5.96 -13.37 -29.75
C LYS A 156 6.96 -13.17 -28.61
N ASP A 157 7.05 -11.97 -28.07
CA ASP A 157 7.96 -11.65 -26.97
C ASP A 157 7.36 -12.05 -25.60
N PHE A 158 6.06 -12.35 -25.55
CA PHE A 158 5.37 -12.73 -24.32
C PHE A 158 5.64 -14.18 -23.96
N VAL A 159 6.49 -14.38 -22.95
CA VAL A 159 6.85 -15.68 -22.40
C VAL A 159 6.63 -15.68 -20.88
N TYR A 160 5.99 -16.72 -20.35
CA TYR A 160 5.77 -16.89 -18.91
C TYR A 160 5.84 -18.37 -18.52
N ASP A 161 6.35 -18.66 -17.32
CA ASP A 161 6.52 -20.00 -16.74
C ASP A 161 5.80 -20.17 -15.40
N CYS A 162 5.09 -19.13 -14.95
CA CYS A 162 4.41 -19.07 -13.66
C CYS A 162 3.12 -18.22 -13.75
N THR A 163 2.39 -18.10 -12.64
CA THR A 163 1.24 -17.20 -12.56
C THR A 163 1.70 -15.74 -12.68
N VAL A 164 1.22 -15.07 -13.72
CA VAL A 164 1.56 -13.68 -14.01
C VAL A 164 0.29 -12.84 -14.20
N ILE A 165 0.42 -11.54 -13.97
CA ILE A 165 -0.57 -10.57 -14.41
C ILE A 165 -0.05 -9.89 -15.68
N VAL A 166 -0.86 -9.91 -16.73
CA VAL A 166 -0.64 -9.12 -17.95
C VAL A 166 -1.53 -7.90 -17.85
N GLN A 167 -0.92 -6.72 -17.87
CA GLN A 167 -1.60 -5.46 -17.66
C GLN A 167 -1.28 -4.50 -18.81
N LYS A 168 -2.23 -3.64 -19.16
CA LYS A 168 -1.99 -2.56 -20.13
C LYS A 168 -0.85 -1.66 -19.63
N TYR A 169 0.16 -1.46 -20.45
CA TYR A 169 1.27 -0.56 -20.11
C TYR A 169 0.89 0.88 -20.43
N ILE A 170 1.12 1.78 -19.47
CA ILE A 170 0.90 3.22 -19.64
C ILE A 170 2.11 3.77 -20.41
N SER A 171 1.94 3.91 -21.73
CA SER A 171 2.98 4.32 -22.67
C SER A 171 3.19 5.82 -22.77
N ASN A 172 2.31 6.62 -22.16
CA ASN A 172 2.34 8.08 -22.11
C ASN A 172 2.51 8.60 -20.66
N PRO A 173 3.51 8.14 -19.89
CA PRO A 173 3.72 8.64 -18.54
C PRO A 173 4.10 10.13 -18.56
N LEU A 174 3.79 10.85 -17.47
CA LEU A 174 4.40 12.15 -17.21
C LEU A 174 5.93 11.99 -17.15
N LEU A 175 6.62 12.83 -17.92
CA LEU A 175 8.08 12.88 -17.97
C LEU A 175 8.57 14.22 -17.45
N ILE A 176 9.60 14.19 -16.60
CA ILE A 176 10.36 15.38 -16.22
C ILE A 176 11.78 15.23 -16.78
N SER A 177 12.19 16.18 -17.62
CA SER A 177 13.47 16.11 -18.36
C SER A 177 13.66 14.80 -19.17
N GLY A 178 12.55 14.20 -19.62
CA GLY A 178 12.55 12.92 -20.34
C GLY A 178 12.69 11.66 -19.48
N TYR A 179 12.67 11.78 -18.14
CA TYR A 179 12.71 10.62 -17.25
C TYR A 179 11.31 10.28 -16.74
N LYS A 180 10.98 8.99 -16.78
CA LYS A 180 9.77 8.44 -16.17
C LYS A 180 9.85 8.54 -14.64
N LEU A 181 8.73 8.83 -14.00
CA LEU A 181 8.62 8.89 -12.54
C LEU A 181 7.40 8.14 -12.04
N ASP A 182 7.43 7.74 -10.78
CA ASP A 182 6.24 7.30 -10.06
C ASP A 182 6.23 7.83 -8.62
N LEU A 183 5.04 7.88 -8.02
CA LEU A 183 4.81 8.40 -6.68
C LEU A 183 4.66 7.25 -5.69
N ARG A 184 5.47 7.25 -4.63
CA ARG A 184 5.27 6.43 -3.44
C ARG A 184 4.57 7.27 -2.37
N LEU A 185 3.29 7.01 -2.17
CA LEU A 185 2.52 7.56 -1.06
C LEU A 185 2.61 6.65 0.15
N TYR A 186 2.54 7.25 1.34
CA TYR A 186 2.41 6.54 2.61
C TYR A 186 1.01 6.75 3.15
N VAL A 187 0.29 5.66 3.38
CA VAL A 187 -1.09 5.66 3.87
C VAL A 187 -1.16 4.82 5.13
N CYS A 188 -1.58 5.40 6.25
CA CYS A 188 -1.77 4.69 7.51
C CYS A 188 -3.26 4.43 7.74
N VAL A 189 -3.64 3.16 7.92
CA VAL A 189 -4.99 2.76 8.31
C VAL A 189 -4.96 2.37 9.78
N THR A 190 -5.67 3.13 10.62
CA THR A 190 -5.71 2.89 12.07
C THR A 190 -6.91 2.04 12.50
N SER A 191 -7.93 1.93 11.64
CA SER A 191 -9.05 1.02 11.84
C SER A 191 -9.71 0.67 10.51
N PHE A 192 -10.25 -0.54 10.43
CA PHE A 192 -11.15 -0.99 9.35
C PHE A 192 -12.62 -1.06 9.80
N CYS A 193 -12.93 -0.79 11.07
CA CYS A 193 -14.30 -0.76 11.61
C CYS A 193 -14.35 0.19 12.83
N PRO A 194 -14.71 1.48 12.67
CA PRO A 194 -14.93 2.17 11.41
C PRO A 194 -13.65 2.31 10.58
N LEU A 195 -13.78 2.31 9.26
CA LEU A 195 -12.64 2.56 8.36
C LEU A 195 -12.08 3.95 8.67
N THR A 196 -10.77 4.03 8.93
CA THR A 196 -10.09 5.28 9.25
C THR A 196 -8.75 5.32 8.51
N ILE A 197 -8.66 6.22 7.53
CA ILE A 197 -7.54 6.32 6.59
C ILE A 197 -6.86 7.67 6.75
N TYR A 198 -5.56 7.64 7.01
CA TYR A 198 -4.69 8.82 7.00
C TYR A 198 -3.71 8.74 5.84
N THR A 199 -3.64 9.79 5.03
CA THR A 199 -2.63 9.92 3.97
C THR A 199 -1.55 10.87 4.47
N TYR A 200 -0.28 10.47 4.33
CA TYR A 200 0.85 11.31 4.71
C TYR A 200 1.03 12.42 3.66
N GLU A 201 1.20 13.67 4.10
CA GLU A 201 1.35 14.82 3.20
C GLU A 201 2.62 14.72 2.33
N GLU A 202 3.67 14.12 2.87
CA GLU A 202 4.93 13.85 2.18
C GLU A 202 5.02 12.43 1.59
N GLY A 203 5.97 12.27 0.66
CA GLY A 203 6.19 11.00 -0.03
C GLY A 203 7.44 11.02 -0.87
N LEU A 204 7.62 9.98 -1.69
CA LEU A 204 8.79 9.88 -2.57
C LEU A 204 8.35 9.86 -4.03
N VAL A 205 8.79 10.85 -4.81
CA VAL A 205 8.80 10.74 -6.27
C VAL A 205 10.06 10.01 -6.67
N ARG A 206 9.94 8.90 -7.40
CA ARG A 206 11.08 8.07 -7.82
C ARG A 206 11.26 8.16 -9.32
N PHE A 207 12.45 8.55 -9.73
CA PHE A 207 12.81 8.67 -11.13
C PHE A 207 13.50 7.43 -11.66
N ALA A 208 13.22 7.13 -12.93
CA ALA A 208 14.05 6.29 -13.78
C ALA A 208 15.48 6.86 -13.87
N THR A 209 16.45 6.00 -14.17
CA THR A 209 17.85 6.40 -14.34
C THR A 209 18.23 6.70 -15.77
N GLU A 210 17.44 6.24 -16.73
CA GLU A 210 17.62 6.51 -18.14
C GLU A 210 16.37 7.17 -18.74
N LYS A 211 16.54 7.87 -19.86
CA LYS A 211 15.43 8.58 -20.52
C LYS A 211 14.42 7.57 -21.05
N PHE A 212 13.15 7.91 -20.92
CA PHE A 212 12.04 7.07 -21.37
C PHE A 212 12.03 6.97 -22.89
N ASP A 213 12.01 5.74 -23.40
CA ASP A 213 12.00 5.46 -24.83
C ASP A 213 11.23 4.17 -25.12
N LEU A 214 10.16 4.26 -25.91
CA LEU A 214 9.35 3.10 -26.29
C LEU A 214 10.02 2.24 -27.37
N SER A 215 11.10 2.71 -28.00
CA SER A 215 11.84 1.92 -28.98
C SER A 215 12.72 0.84 -28.34
N SER A 216 13.05 0.97 -27.05
CA SER A 216 13.87 0.03 -26.27
C SER A 216 13.14 -0.47 -25.02
N LEU A 217 12.17 -1.37 -25.23
CA LEU A 217 11.35 -1.96 -24.15
C LEU A 217 12.15 -2.84 -23.17
N ASP A 218 13.32 -3.30 -23.59
CA ASP A 218 14.26 -4.09 -22.80
C ASP A 218 15.05 -3.26 -21.78
N ASN A 219 15.10 -1.93 -21.96
CA ASN A 219 15.74 -1.04 -21.02
C ASN A 219 14.93 -0.85 -19.74
N VAL A 220 15.18 -1.72 -18.76
CA VAL A 220 14.51 -1.65 -17.44
C VAL A 220 14.78 -0.35 -16.69
N TYR A 221 15.90 0.35 -16.96
CA TYR A 221 16.29 1.58 -16.27
C TYR A 221 15.54 2.83 -16.75
N SER A 222 14.88 2.76 -17.91
CA SER A 222 14.01 3.82 -18.45
C SER A 222 12.54 3.57 -18.12
N HIS A 223 12.13 2.30 -18.02
CA HIS A 223 10.72 1.92 -17.89
C HIS A 223 10.28 1.57 -16.47
N LEU A 224 11.20 1.12 -15.61
CA LEU A 224 10.91 0.82 -14.21
C LEU A 224 11.55 1.89 -13.32
N THR A 225 10.83 2.34 -12.29
CA THR A 225 11.25 3.42 -11.39
C THR A 225 11.67 2.90 -10.01
N ASN A 226 11.58 1.59 -9.77
CA ASN A 226 11.92 0.99 -8.49
C ASN A 226 13.40 1.26 -8.14
N THR A 227 13.65 1.75 -6.93
CA THR A 227 15.01 1.99 -6.43
C THR A 227 15.88 0.72 -6.44
N SER A 228 15.27 -0.45 -6.22
CA SER A 228 15.96 -1.74 -6.23
C SER A 228 16.65 -2.06 -7.56
N ILE A 229 16.12 -1.52 -8.66
CA ILE A 229 16.69 -1.65 -10.01
C ILE A 229 17.58 -0.44 -10.29
N ASN A 230 17.01 0.75 -10.17
CA ASN A 230 17.68 1.99 -10.57
C ASN A 230 18.95 2.32 -9.78
N LYS A 231 19.11 1.81 -8.56
CA LYS A 231 20.37 1.97 -7.82
C LYS A 231 21.59 1.37 -8.52
N TYR A 232 21.39 0.47 -9.49
CA TYR A 232 22.44 -0.12 -10.32
C TYR A 232 22.55 0.54 -11.71
N GLY A 233 21.66 1.49 -12.04
CA GLY A 233 21.71 2.21 -13.31
C GLY A 233 22.92 3.14 -13.39
N ALA A 234 23.52 3.28 -14.58
CA ALA A 234 24.75 4.03 -14.78
C ALA A 234 24.65 5.52 -14.40
N SER A 235 23.43 6.06 -14.41
CA SER A 235 23.13 7.46 -14.11
C SER A 235 22.54 7.69 -12.72
N TYR A 236 22.55 6.70 -11.83
CA TYR A 236 21.94 6.82 -10.50
C TYR A 236 22.53 7.93 -9.63
N LYS A 237 23.87 8.06 -9.64
CA LYS A 237 24.62 9.07 -8.88
C LYS A 237 24.96 10.32 -9.70
N LYS A 238 24.65 10.34 -10.99
CA LYS A 238 24.98 11.45 -11.88
C LYS A 238 23.99 12.60 -11.64
N TYR A 239 24.47 13.83 -11.82
CA TYR A 239 23.60 14.98 -11.93
C TYR A 239 22.79 14.89 -13.22
N LYS A 240 21.46 14.99 -13.12
CA LYS A 240 20.54 14.99 -14.26
C LYS A 240 19.96 16.38 -14.40
N GLU A 241 20.10 17.00 -15.56
CA GLU A 241 19.54 18.32 -15.84
C GLU A 241 18.02 18.35 -15.59
N GLY A 242 17.56 19.34 -14.82
CA GLY A 242 16.16 19.49 -14.39
C GLY A 242 15.69 18.56 -13.26
N ILE A 243 16.43 17.49 -12.92
CA ILE A 243 16.12 16.62 -11.76
C ILE A 243 17.04 16.93 -10.57
N GLY A 244 18.32 17.17 -10.83
CA GLY A 244 19.37 17.38 -9.84
C GLY A 244 20.17 16.10 -9.56
N CYS A 245 20.83 16.07 -8.39
CA CYS A 245 21.54 14.90 -7.90
C CYS A 245 20.57 13.81 -7.42
N GLY A 246 20.82 12.57 -7.79
CA GLY A 246 20.05 11.41 -7.36
C GLY A 246 18.79 11.15 -8.18
N CYS A 247 17.90 10.30 -7.64
CA CYS A 247 16.72 9.79 -8.35
C CYS A 247 15.43 9.90 -7.53
N LYS A 248 15.39 10.78 -6.52
CA LYS A 248 14.20 10.95 -5.67
C LYS A 248 13.93 12.43 -5.38
N TRP A 249 12.66 12.82 -5.40
CA TRP A 249 12.18 14.09 -4.86
C TRP A 249 11.18 13.85 -3.73
N THR A 250 11.00 14.85 -2.86
CA THR A 250 9.86 14.95 -1.94
C THR A 250 8.61 15.34 -2.71
N PHE A 251 7.43 15.13 -2.10
CA PHE A 251 6.17 15.61 -2.68
C PHE A 251 6.09 17.13 -2.68
N SER A 252 6.58 17.82 -1.63
CA SER A 252 6.64 19.29 -1.64
C SER A 252 7.39 19.82 -2.85
N LYS A 253 8.55 19.24 -3.19
CA LYS A 253 9.32 19.65 -4.37
C LYS A 253 8.54 19.39 -5.67
N PHE A 254 7.92 18.21 -5.79
CA PHE A 254 7.17 17.85 -6.98
C PHE A 254 5.90 18.71 -7.15
N ARG A 255 5.19 19.03 -6.07
CA ARG A 255 4.02 19.92 -6.08
C ARG A 255 4.40 21.36 -6.45
N SER A 256 5.50 21.88 -5.89
CA SER A 256 6.04 23.17 -6.33
C SER A 256 6.40 23.17 -7.81
N TYR A 257 7.01 22.09 -8.31
CA TYR A 257 7.25 21.93 -9.75
C TYR A 257 5.94 21.98 -10.55
N LEU A 258 4.92 21.21 -10.19
CA LEU A 258 3.62 21.22 -10.88
C LEU A 258 3.00 22.62 -10.95
N ARG A 259 3.01 23.37 -9.83
CA ARG A 259 2.47 24.74 -9.77
C ARG A 259 3.21 25.71 -10.69
N ILE A 260 4.53 25.62 -10.75
CA ILE A 260 5.35 26.45 -11.66
C ILE A 260 4.95 26.22 -13.13
N TYR A 261 4.55 25.00 -13.49
CA TYR A 261 4.08 24.65 -14.83
C TYR A 261 2.56 24.79 -15.02
N GLY A 262 1.87 25.48 -14.09
CA GLY A 262 0.44 25.78 -14.21
C GLY A 262 -0.48 24.57 -14.01
N VAL A 263 0.00 23.49 -13.39
CA VAL A 263 -0.81 22.31 -13.08
C VAL A 263 -1.45 22.49 -11.72
N ASP A 264 -2.77 22.28 -11.66
CA ASP A 264 -3.50 22.21 -10.40
C ASP A 264 -3.12 20.94 -9.62
N ASP A 265 -2.11 21.07 -8.76
CA ASP A 265 -1.70 20.00 -7.85
C ASP A 265 -2.79 19.67 -6.83
N LEU A 266 -3.72 20.59 -6.59
CA LEU A 266 -4.78 20.36 -5.63
C LEU A 266 -5.76 19.30 -6.15
N LEU A 267 -6.30 19.53 -7.35
CA LEU A 267 -7.19 18.58 -8.02
C LEU A 267 -6.53 17.21 -8.24
N LEU A 268 -5.24 17.19 -8.59
CA LEU A 268 -4.47 15.95 -8.73
C LEU A 268 -4.43 15.14 -7.42
N TRP A 269 -4.16 15.78 -6.28
CA TRP A 269 -4.14 15.10 -4.98
C TRP A 269 -5.52 14.63 -4.54
N LYS A 270 -6.60 15.37 -4.84
CA LYS A 270 -7.97 14.88 -4.64
C LYS A 270 -8.20 13.56 -5.38
N LYS A 271 -7.82 13.49 -6.66
CA LYS A 271 -7.93 12.27 -7.48
C LYS A 271 -7.11 11.12 -6.88
N ILE A 272 -5.90 11.39 -6.39
CA ILE A 272 -5.06 10.37 -5.75
C ILE A 272 -5.68 9.86 -4.44
N ASN A 273 -6.22 10.74 -3.60
CA ASN A 273 -6.90 10.35 -2.37
C ASN A 273 -8.15 9.50 -2.65
N ASN A 274 -8.90 9.81 -3.71
CA ASN A 274 -10.02 8.98 -4.17
C ASN A 274 -9.55 7.58 -4.59
N ILE A 275 -8.40 7.46 -5.28
CA ILE A 275 -7.80 6.16 -5.60
C ILE A 275 -7.52 5.37 -4.32
N VAL A 276 -6.90 6.00 -3.31
CA VAL A 276 -6.59 5.34 -2.02
C VAL A 276 -7.87 4.81 -1.36
N MET A 277 -8.91 5.66 -1.23
CA MET A 277 -10.19 5.27 -0.62
C MET A 277 -10.86 4.14 -1.38
N LEU A 278 -11.04 4.27 -2.69
CA LEU A 278 -11.70 3.26 -3.53
C LEU A 278 -10.93 1.93 -3.55
N THR A 279 -9.60 1.98 -3.46
CA THR A 279 -8.76 0.78 -3.37
C THR A 279 -8.94 0.06 -2.04
N LEU A 280 -8.98 0.80 -0.92
CA LEU A 280 -9.19 0.20 0.40
C LEU A 280 -10.63 -0.30 0.57
N LEU A 281 -11.63 0.36 -0.02
CA LEU A 281 -13.01 -0.16 -0.05
C LEU A 281 -13.16 -1.44 -0.88
N ALA A 282 -12.30 -1.65 -1.89
CA ALA A 282 -12.36 -2.85 -2.73
C ALA A 282 -12.06 -4.16 -1.99
N VAL A 283 -11.38 -4.05 -0.84
CA VAL A 283 -10.84 -5.17 -0.06
C VAL A 283 -11.55 -5.37 1.26
N THR A 284 -12.43 -4.44 1.63
CA THR A 284 -13.28 -4.55 2.80
C THR A 284 -14.49 -5.46 2.54
N PRO A 285 -15.04 -6.10 3.60
CA PRO A 285 -14.60 -6.07 4.99
C PRO A 285 -13.34 -6.93 5.23
N LEU A 286 -12.50 -6.50 6.17
CA LEU A 286 -11.43 -7.31 6.74
C LEU A 286 -11.86 -7.84 8.12
N PRO A 287 -11.21 -8.89 8.66
CA PRO A 287 -11.48 -9.35 10.02
C PRO A 287 -11.36 -8.21 11.02
N ALA A 288 -12.33 -8.11 11.92
CA ALA A 288 -12.28 -7.14 13.01
C ALA A 288 -11.05 -7.44 13.88
N ALA A 289 -10.15 -6.47 13.97
CA ALA A 289 -9.01 -6.51 14.87
C ALA A 289 -8.90 -5.16 15.55
N SER A 290 -9.00 -5.18 16.88
CA SER A 290 -8.63 -4.05 17.70
C SER A 290 -7.11 -3.92 17.71
N ASN A 291 -6.62 -2.74 18.13
CA ASN A 291 -5.22 -2.57 18.48
C ASN A 291 -4.23 -2.90 17.35
N CYS A 292 -4.64 -2.74 16.10
CA CYS A 292 -3.79 -2.88 14.93
C CYS A 292 -3.75 -1.56 14.17
N PHE A 293 -2.68 -1.35 13.42
CA PHE A 293 -2.62 -0.33 12.37
C PHE A 293 -1.88 -0.92 11.18
N GLU A 294 -1.97 -0.29 10.01
CA GLU A 294 -1.30 -0.77 8.81
C GLU A 294 -0.73 0.41 8.03
N LEU A 295 0.57 0.34 7.70
CA LEU A 295 1.25 1.32 6.87
C LEU A 295 1.39 0.79 5.44
N PHE A 296 0.59 1.32 4.53
CA PHE A 296 0.67 1.01 3.12
C PHE A 296 1.58 1.97 2.36
N GLY A 297 2.29 1.43 1.38
CA GLY A 297 2.93 2.16 0.29
C GLY A 297 2.12 2.04 -0.98
N PHE A 298 1.50 3.12 -1.44
CA PHE A 298 0.81 3.16 -2.72
C PHE A 298 1.76 3.64 -3.82
N ASP A 299 1.79 2.91 -4.93
CA ASP A 299 2.58 3.26 -6.12
C ASP A 299 1.63 3.81 -7.19
N ILE A 300 1.73 5.12 -7.46
CA ILE A 300 0.88 5.83 -8.41
C ILE A 300 1.74 6.34 -9.57
N LEU A 301 1.28 6.10 -10.80
CA LEU A 301 1.85 6.70 -12.01
C LEU A 301 0.95 7.83 -12.49
N ILE A 302 1.52 8.94 -12.92
CA ILE A 302 0.78 10.02 -13.57
C ILE A 302 1.07 9.93 -15.07
N ASP A 303 0.05 10.07 -15.92
CA ASP A 303 0.24 10.19 -17.37
C ASP A 303 0.42 11.64 -17.84
N ASP A 304 0.69 11.82 -19.13
CA ASP A 304 0.89 13.12 -19.78
C ASP A 304 -0.35 14.04 -19.77
N LYS A 305 -1.51 13.52 -19.37
CA LYS A 305 -2.77 14.26 -19.16
C LYS A 305 -3.08 14.46 -17.68
N PHE A 306 -2.11 14.25 -16.81
CA PHE A 306 -2.25 14.36 -15.36
C PHE A 306 -3.33 13.44 -14.76
N LYS A 307 -3.65 12.32 -15.42
CA LYS A 307 -4.48 11.28 -14.81
C LYS A 307 -3.60 10.37 -13.95
N PRO A 308 -3.94 10.19 -12.65
CA PRO A 308 -3.25 9.25 -11.79
C PRO A 308 -3.75 7.81 -12.02
N TRP A 309 -2.83 6.86 -11.98
CA TRP A 309 -3.06 5.44 -12.19
C TRP A 309 -2.46 4.62 -11.04
N LEU A 310 -3.24 3.68 -10.50
CA LEU A 310 -2.73 2.76 -9.48
C LEU A 310 -1.86 1.67 -10.13
N LEU A 311 -0.61 1.54 -9.66
CA LEU A 311 0.30 0.49 -10.10
C LEU A 311 0.29 -0.73 -9.18
N GLU A 312 0.48 -0.50 -7.87
CA GLU A 312 0.51 -1.52 -6.84
C GLU A 312 0.31 -0.91 -5.44
N VAL A 313 -0.03 -1.77 -4.47
CA VAL A 313 -0.08 -1.44 -3.04
C VAL A 313 0.87 -2.37 -2.28
N ASN A 314 1.65 -1.82 -1.36
CA ASN A 314 2.65 -2.54 -0.58
C ASN A 314 2.32 -2.44 0.92
N TYR A 315 2.19 -3.56 1.65
CA TYR A 315 1.89 -3.60 3.10
C TYR A 315 3.15 -3.41 3.96
N ASN A 316 4.33 -3.55 3.34
CA ASN A 316 5.60 -3.27 3.97
C ASN A 316 6.42 -2.35 3.06
N PRO A 317 6.06 -1.06 2.97
CA PRO A 317 6.83 -0.11 2.19
C PRO A 317 8.26 -0.03 2.74
N ALA A 318 9.26 -0.10 1.85
CA ALA A 318 10.66 -0.11 2.28
C ALA A 318 11.04 1.18 3.04
N LEU A 319 11.34 1.03 4.33
CA LEU A 319 11.78 2.12 5.22
C LEU A 319 13.32 2.31 5.28
N ARG A 320 14.07 1.61 4.42
CA ARG A 320 15.53 1.81 4.30
C ARG A 320 15.87 3.21 3.79
N LEU A 321 16.99 3.75 4.24
CA LEU A 321 17.50 5.06 3.82
C LEU A 321 18.57 4.88 2.74
N ASP A 322 18.22 5.10 1.47
CA ASP A 322 19.18 4.99 0.36
C ASP A 322 19.84 6.34 0.03
N CYS A 323 19.16 7.45 0.32
CA CYS A 323 19.68 8.81 0.14
C CYS A 323 19.12 9.78 1.19
N SER A 324 19.59 11.03 1.19
CA SER A 324 19.15 12.08 2.13
C SER A 324 17.64 12.34 2.08
N ILE A 325 17.03 12.29 0.89
CA ILE A 325 15.58 12.46 0.71
C ILE A 325 14.79 11.38 1.45
N ASP A 326 15.29 10.13 1.48
CA ASP A 326 14.65 9.09 2.28
C ASP A 326 14.64 9.45 3.77
N ALA A 327 15.75 10.01 4.28
CA ALA A 327 15.86 10.38 5.70
C ALA A 327 14.89 11.51 6.07
N THR A 328 14.79 12.54 5.22
CA THR A 328 13.88 13.67 5.41
C THR A 328 12.41 13.22 5.51
N VAL A 329 12.00 12.28 4.65
CA VAL A 329 10.59 11.82 4.62
C VAL A 329 10.32 10.74 5.67
N LYS A 330 11.13 9.68 5.70
CA LYS A 330 10.82 8.46 6.48
C LYS A 330 11.04 8.64 7.97
N ARG A 331 12.01 9.47 8.40
CA ARG A 331 12.23 9.73 9.83
C ARG A 331 11.03 10.47 10.43
N LYS A 332 10.60 11.55 9.77
CA LYS A 332 9.41 12.32 10.18
C LYS A 332 8.15 11.46 10.13
N LEU A 333 7.97 10.67 9.06
CA LEU A 333 6.86 9.71 8.94
C LEU A 333 6.79 8.78 10.15
N LEU A 334 7.91 8.22 10.61
CA LEU A 334 7.92 7.30 11.74
C LEU A 334 7.60 7.99 13.07
N HIS A 335 8.09 9.21 13.30
CA HIS A 335 7.66 10.00 14.46
C HIS A 335 6.15 10.24 14.43
N ASP A 336 5.63 10.72 13.30
CA ASP A 336 4.21 11.02 13.15
C ASP A 336 3.34 9.76 13.28
N ILE A 337 3.84 8.57 12.88
CA ILE A 337 3.15 7.28 13.12
C ILE A 337 3.02 7.04 14.62
N VAL A 338 4.11 7.18 15.39
CA VAL A 338 4.06 6.96 16.85
C VAL A 338 3.10 7.94 17.51
N GLU A 339 3.00 9.17 17.00
CA GLU A 339 2.03 10.17 17.48
C GLU A 339 0.59 9.80 17.12
N LEU A 340 0.38 9.32 15.89
CA LEU A 340 -0.91 8.85 15.40
C LEU A 340 -1.46 7.67 16.20
N LEU A 341 -0.59 6.81 16.73
CA LEU A 341 -0.99 5.71 17.62
C LEU A 341 -1.52 6.19 18.97
N ASN A 342 -1.24 7.44 19.35
CA ASN A 342 -1.81 8.14 20.51
C ASN A 342 -1.80 7.31 21.81
N TYR A 343 -0.64 6.76 22.16
CA TYR A 343 -0.45 6.07 23.43
C TYR A 343 -0.71 7.02 24.59
N LYS A 344 -1.57 6.58 25.50
CA LYS A 344 -1.94 7.32 26.71
C LYS A 344 -1.05 6.89 27.87
N GLN A 345 -1.00 7.72 28.91
CA GLN A 345 -0.29 7.40 30.16
C GLN A 345 -0.72 6.05 30.75
N ILE A 346 -1.99 5.69 30.60
CA ILE A 346 -2.54 4.40 31.07
C ILE A 346 -1.93 3.19 30.34
N ASP A 347 -1.50 3.35 29.09
CA ASP A 347 -0.86 2.27 28.33
C ASP A 347 0.54 1.96 28.89
N ALA A 348 1.19 2.92 29.54
CA ALA A 348 2.49 2.74 30.19
C ALA A 348 2.41 1.89 31.46
N LEU A 349 1.23 1.84 32.10
CA LEU A 349 1.01 1.01 33.29
C LEU A 349 1.04 -0.49 32.95
N ARG A 350 0.66 -0.86 31.71
CA ARG A 350 0.66 -2.23 31.19
C ARG A 350 -0.04 -3.25 32.12
N GLN A 351 -1.15 -2.82 32.72
CA GLN A 351 -1.95 -3.62 33.65
C GLN A 351 -3.33 -3.91 33.08
N ASN A 352 -3.82 -5.14 33.29
CA ASN A 352 -5.23 -5.44 33.03
C ASN A 352 -6.06 -4.71 34.07
N GLN A 353 -6.92 -3.78 33.63
CA GLN A 353 -7.97 -3.23 34.50
C GLN A 353 -9.04 -4.30 34.75
N VAL A 354 -8.71 -5.31 35.55
CA VAL A 354 -9.69 -6.27 36.07
C VAL A 354 -9.37 -6.48 37.56
N ALA A 355 -10.02 -5.67 38.40
CA ALA A 355 -10.53 -5.96 39.75
C ALA A 355 -10.47 -4.72 40.65
N GLY A 356 -11.62 -4.27 41.16
CA GLY A 356 -11.62 -3.19 42.14
C GLY A 356 -12.96 -2.66 42.69
N THR A 357 -14.13 -3.07 42.20
CA THR A 357 -15.39 -2.76 42.90
C THR A 357 -15.54 -3.70 44.10
N LYS A 358 -14.74 -3.47 45.16
CA LYS A 358 -15.13 -3.93 46.50
C LYS A 358 -16.32 -3.08 46.91
N ALA A 359 -17.53 -3.58 46.61
CA ALA A 359 -18.74 -3.08 47.23
C ALA A 359 -18.53 -3.14 48.74
N GLY A 360 -18.46 -1.98 49.38
CA GLY A 360 -18.47 -1.87 50.83
C GLY A 360 -19.74 -2.54 51.34
N ARG A 361 -19.57 -3.66 52.06
CA ARG A 361 -20.61 -4.18 52.95
C ARG A 361 -20.76 -3.18 54.10
N THR A 362 -21.65 -2.21 53.93
CA THR A 362 -22.21 -1.51 55.08
C THR A 362 -23.29 -2.43 55.67
N HIS A 363 -22.98 -3.03 56.81
CA HIS A 363 -23.95 -3.74 57.64
C HIS A 363 -25.05 -2.76 58.07
N VAL A 364 -26.31 -3.09 57.79
CA VAL A 364 -27.48 -2.53 58.47
C VAL A 364 -28.31 -3.72 58.97
N PRO A 365 -28.76 -3.74 60.25
CA PRO A 365 -29.38 -4.92 60.83
C PRO A 365 -30.82 -5.12 60.36
N LEU A 366 -31.19 -6.39 60.28
CA LEU A 366 -32.48 -6.96 59.92
C LEU A 366 -33.57 -6.62 60.96
N SER A 367 -34.75 -6.22 60.49
CA SER A 367 -36.01 -6.34 61.23
C SER A 367 -37.11 -6.84 60.29
N THR A 368 -37.78 -7.91 60.72
CA THR A 368 -39.03 -8.52 60.23
C THR A 368 -39.96 -8.69 61.45
N PRO A 369 -41.25 -9.13 61.37
CA PRO A 369 -42.12 -9.47 60.21
C PRO A 369 -43.60 -8.94 60.33
N GLY A 370 -44.44 -9.25 59.33
CA GLY A 370 -45.91 -9.32 59.41
C GLY A 370 -46.53 -9.53 58.02
N GLU A 371 -46.83 -10.79 57.61
CA GLU A 371 -48.20 -11.39 57.49
C GLU A 371 -49.10 -10.68 56.45
N SER A 372 -49.76 -11.29 55.45
CA SER A 372 -50.40 -12.61 55.32
C SER A 372 -50.89 -12.88 53.86
N ALA A 373 -50.80 -14.16 53.43
CA ALA A 373 -51.83 -15.02 52.79
C ALA A 373 -52.45 -14.80 51.37
N LEU A 374 -52.30 -15.88 50.56
CA LEU A 374 -53.24 -16.61 49.65
C LEU A 374 -53.70 -15.98 48.30
N GLU A 375 -53.25 -16.53 47.15
CA GLU A 375 -53.88 -17.52 46.21
C GLU A 375 -55.05 -16.92 45.37
N GLU A 376 -55.24 -17.08 44.05
CA GLU A 376 -54.67 -17.93 42.99
C GLU A 376 -55.10 -17.39 41.58
N ALA A 377 -54.28 -17.67 40.54
CA ALA A 377 -54.48 -17.80 39.06
C ALA A 377 -55.44 -16.87 38.26
N SER A 378 -55.14 -16.30 37.07
CA SER A 378 -54.48 -16.76 35.81
C SER A 378 -54.21 -15.47 34.97
N ASP A 379 -53.15 -15.21 34.20
CA ASP A 379 -52.57 -15.92 33.05
C ASP A 379 -51.23 -15.26 32.61
N LEU A 380 -50.37 -16.06 31.95
CA LEU A 380 -49.21 -15.75 31.10
C LEU A 380 -47.84 -15.41 31.75
N LEU A 381 -47.03 -16.45 31.98
CA LEU A 381 -45.64 -16.43 32.39
C LEU A 381 -44.76 -17.30 31.47
N THR A 382 -43.59 -16.75 31.09
CA THR A 382 -42.24 -17.36 30.93
C THR A 382 -42.09 -18.68 30.15
N CYS A 383 -41.35 -18.64 29.03
CA CYS A 383 -39.90 -18.92 28.89
C CYS A 383 -39.58 -20.39 28.59
N GLN A 384 -39.06 -20.64 27.37
CA GLN A 384 -37.83 -21.39 27.10
C GLN A 384 -37.64 -21.49 25.58
N GLY A 385 -36.39 -21.54 25.13
CA GLY A 385 -36.08 -21.92 23.75
C GLY A 385 -34.71 -21.49 23.28
N GLU A 386 -33.66 -22.14 23.80
CA GLU A 386 -32.43 -22.33 23.04
C GLU A 386 -32.76 -22.92 21.65
N ALA A 387 -32.08 -22.45 20.61
CA ALA A 387 -32.01 -23.16 19.34
C ALA A 387 -30.62 -23.04 18.74
N GLU A 388 -29.95 -24.19 18.76
CA GLU A 388 -28.79 -24.59 17.98
C GLU A 388 -28.88 -24.18 16.51
N CYS A 389 -27.75 -23.75 15.92
CA CYS A 389 -27.54 -23.86 14.48
C CYS A 389 -26.55 -24.99 14.22
N THR A 390 -27.14 -26.15 13.92
CA THR A 390 -26.47 -27.37 13.48
C THR A 390 -25.83 -27.19 12.10
N ALA A 391 -24.56 -27.59 12.02
CA ALA A 391 -23.90 -27.89 10.76
C ALA A 391 -24.55 -29.15 10.16
N THR A 392 -25.04 -29.05 8.92
CA THR A 392 -25.44 -30.21 8.13
C THR A 392 -24.42 -30.46 7.03
N SER A 393 -23.63 -31.51 7.27
CA SER A 393 -22.88 -32.24 6.27
C SER A 393 -23.80 -33.29 5.62
N SER A 394 -23.94 -33.24 4.31
CA SER A 394 -24.27 -34.38 3.44
C SER A 394 -23.35 -34.20 2.23
N VAL A 395 -22.53 -35.16 1.80
CA VAL A 395 -22.83 -36.52 1.37
C VAL A 395 -21.52 -37.30 1.42
N GLN A 396 -21.49 -38.46 2.09
CA GLN A 396 -20.50 -39.49 1.81
C GLN A 396 -21.12 -40.88 1.98
N SER A 397 -21.60 -41.43 0.86
CA SER A 397 -21.77 -42.86 0.67
C SER A 397 -21.63 -43.18 -0.82
N ALA A 398 -20.48 -43.74 -1.21
CA ALA A 398 -20.35 -44.82 -2.20
C ALA A 398 -18.86 -45.09 -2.55
N LEU A 399 -18.53 -46.38 -2.67
CA LEU A 399 -17.30 -47.03 -3.14
C LEU A 399 -16.09 -47.18 -2.18
N GLN A 400 -16.14 -48.27 -1.40
CA GLN A 400 -15.05 -49.26 -1.41
C GLN A 400 -15.39 -50.37 -2.40
N ALA A 401 -14.55 -50.61 -3.41
CA ALA A 401 -14.26 -51.93 -4.00
C ALA A 401 -13.26 -51.78 -5.14
N ALA A 402 -12.04 -52.28 -4.93
CA ALA A 402 -11.13 -52.92 -5.90
C ALA A 402 -9.66 -52.61 -5.54
N LYS A 403 -9.10 -53.43 -4.64
CA LYS A 403 -7.68 -53.77 -4.71
C LYS A 403 -7.54 -54.80 -5.83
N GLY A 404 -6.72 -54.47 -6.83
CA GLY A 404 -6.33 -55.38 -7.90
C GLY A 404 -4.96 -54.96 -8.44
N SER A 405 -3.98 -55.79 -8.15
CA SER A 405 -2.58 -55.74 -8.59
C SER A 405 -2.45 -55.61 -10.12
N ILE A 406 -1.35 -55.01 -10.62
CA ILE A 406 -0.39 -55.63 -11.57
C ILE A 406 0.51 -54.57 -12.26
N HIS A 407 1.81 -54.72 -11.98
CA HIS A 407 3.00 -54.60 -12.82
C HIS A 407 3.46 -53.26 -13.45
N LYS A 408 4.70 -52.93 -13.06
CA LYS A 408 5.74 -52.26 -13.87
C LYS A 408 5.68 -52.68 -15.35
N VAL A 409 5.59 -51.69 -16.24
CA VAL A 409 6.22 -51.78 -17.56
C VAL A 409 7.05 -50.53 -17.76
N VAL A 410 8.36 -50.73 -17.71
CA VAL A 410 9.38 -49.82 -18.23
C VAL A 410 9.36 -50.00 -19.74
N THR A 411 9.09 -48.93 -20.48
CA THR A 411 9.36 -48.88 -21.92
C THR A 411 10.25 -47.67 -22.21
N GLN A 412 11.53 -47.97 -22.41
CA GLN A 412 12.46 -47.08 -23.10
C GLN A 412 12.08 -47.00 -24.58
N THR A 413 11.92 -45.79 -25.12
CA THR A 413 12.14 -45.55 -26.55
C THR A 413 12.63 -44.13 -26.82
N LYS A 414 13.92 -44.07 -27.12
CA LYS A 414 14.67 -43.22 -28.08
C LYS A 414 14.38 -41.70 -28.17
N LYS A 415 15.42 -40.97 -27.80
CA LYS A 415 15.80 -39.61 -28.21
C LYS A 415 15.47 -39.31 -29.68
N THR A 416 14.80 -38.19 -29.93
CA THR A 416 15.06 -37.33 -31.08
C THR A 416 15.37 -35.93 -30.57
N ALA A 417 16.50 -35.39 -31.02
CA ALA A 417 17.01 -34.09 -30.62
C ALA A 417 16.08 -32.97 -31.10
N ARG A 418 15.64 -32.11 -30.17
CA ARG A 418 15.08 -30.79 -30.50
C ARG A 418 15.99 -29.72 -29.89
N GLY A 419 16.37 -28.78 -30.74
CA GLY A 419 17.42 -27.79 -30.52
C GLY A 419 17.24 -26.97 -29.24
N HIS A 420 18.38 -26.60 -28.67
CA HIS A 420 18.46 -25.68 -27.53
C HIS A 420 17.71 -24.37 -27.83
N PRO A 421 16.88 -23.85 -26.89
CA PRO A 421 16.45 -22.47 -26.98
C PRO A 421 17.66 -21.57 -26.71
N ARG A 422 17.88 -20.60 -27.60
CA ARG A 422 18.88 -19.53 -27.42
C ARG A 422 18.67 -18.87 -26.06
N LYS A 423 19.72 -18.83 -25.25
CA LYS A 423 19.74 -18.12 -23.96
C LYS A 423 19.42 -16.64 -24.18
N THR A 424 18.30 -16.15 -23.64
CA THR A 424 17.96 -14.72 -23.60
C THR A 424 18.77 -14.00 -22.53
N LEU A 425 18.99 -12.69 -22.68
CA LEU A 425 19.73 -11.84 -21.72
C LEU A 425 19.15 -11.94 -20.29
N THR A 426 17.85 -12.20 -20.17
CA THR A 426 17.11 -12.41 -18.91
C THR A 426 17.55 -13.67 -18.18
N SER A 427 17.92 -14.75 -18.90
CA SER A 427 18.52 -15.96 -18.29
C SER A 427 19.94 -15.69 -17.77
N GLN A 428 20.69 -14.83 -18.44
CA GLN A 428 22.04 -14.43 -18.03
C GLN A 428 22.02 -13.50 -16.81
N LEU A 429 20.99 -12.66 -16.67
CA LEU A 429 20.74 -11.86 -15.46
C LEU A 429 20.27 -12.73 -14.27
N ARG A 430 19.52 -13.80 -14.54
CA ARG A 430 19.10 -14.79 -13.52
C ARG A 430 20.31 -15.53 -12.91
N GLU A 431 21.30 -15.87 -13.74
CA GLU A 431 22.56 -16.50 -13.28
C GLU A 431 23.47 -15.51 -12.53
N ARG A 432 23.60 -14.26 -12.99
CA ARG A 432 24.45 -13.24 -12.34
C ARG A 432 23.95 -12.76 -10.98
N MET A 433 22.65 -12.84 -10.70
CA MET A 433 22.08 -12.38 -9.43
C MET A 433 22.10 -13.44 -8.31
N ASN A 434 22.45 -14.69 -8.61
CA ASN A 434 22.35 -15.83 -7.67
C ASN A 434 23.70 -16.39 -7.17
N MET A 435 24.85 -15.78 -7.48
CA MET A 435 26.15 -16.24 -7.00
C MET A 435 26.70 -15.37 -5.84
N PRO A 436 27.22 -15.98 -4.75
CA PRO A 436 28.05 -15.27 -3.77
C PRO A 436 29.37 -14.84 -4.42
N LYS A 437 29.83 -13.63 -4.09
CA LYS A 437 31.00 -12.99 -4.71
C LYS A 437 32.30 -13.71 -4.35
N THR A 438 33.13 -14.00 -5.35
CA THR A 438 34.59 -13.95 -5.25
C THR A 438 35.12 -12.90 -6.22
N SER A 439 36.01 -12.05 -5.72
CA SER A 439 36.57 -10.90 -6.42
C SER A 439 37.74 -11.27 -7.32
N SER A 440 37.75 -10.78 -8.55
CA SER A 440 39.00 -10.51 -9.27
C SER A 440 38.83 -9.34 -10.21
N GLN A 441 39.71 -8.35 -10.02
CA GLN A 441 39.88 -7.15 -10.83
C GLN A 441 40.41 -7.48 -12.23
N ALA A 442 39.93 -6.79 -13.25
CA ALA A 442 40.69 -6.52 -14.46
C ALA A 442 40.29 -5.16 -15.05
N LYS A 443 41.29 -4.29 -15.25
CA LYS A 443 41.26 -2.99 -15.92
C LYS A 443 41.33 -3.16 -17.44
N ALA A 444 40.78 -2.18 -18.18
CA ALA A 444 41.21 -1.64 -19.50
C ALA A 444 39.96 -1.33 -20.37
N GLU A 445 39.89 -0.36 -21.27
CA GLU A 445 40.62 0.88 -21.59
C GLU A 445 39.73 1.60 -22.62
N THR A 446 39.78 2.93 -22.62
CA THR A 446 38.96 3.81 -23.45
C THR A 446 39.51 3.90 -24.87
N LYS A 447 38.67 3.77 -25.91
CA LYS A 447 38.95 4.37 -27.24
C LYS A 447 37.70 4.97 -27.87
N SER A 448 37.76 6.30 -28.01
CA SER A 448 36.88 7.17 -28.79
C SER A 448 37.11 6.96 -30.29
N LYS A 449 36.01 6.92 -31.07
CA LYS A 449 35.99 7.34 -32.48
C LYS A 449 34.62 7.98 -32.79
N GLN A 450 34.66 9.27 -33.10
CA GLN A 450 33.60 10.02 -33.79
C GLN A 450 33.74 9.86 -35.32
N LEU A 451 32.62 9.90 -36.05
CA LEU A 451 32.43 10.39 -37.44
C LEU A 451 30.92 10.31 -37.79
N PRO A 452 30.40 11.00 -38.84
CA PRO A 452 29.41 12.06 -38.66
C PRO A 452 28.05 11.82 -39.35
N GLY A 453 27.05 12.58 -38.88
CA GLY A 453 26.05 13.29 -39.70
C GLY A 453 25.00 12.49 -40.48
N ALA A 454 23.77 12.46 -39.95
CA ALA A 454 22.55 12.46 -40.77
C ALA A 454 21.48 13.30 -40.06
N VAL A 455 21.08 14.39 -40.71
CA VAL A 455 20.08 15.36 -40.26
C VAL A 455 18.69 14.80 -40.54
N TYR A 456 17.83 14.76 -39.53
CA TYR A 456 16.38 14.62 -39.71
C TYR A 456 15.66 15.53 -38.70
N TYR A 457 14.74 16.34 -39.22
CA TYR A 457 13.97 17.36 -38.50
C TYR A 457 12.94 16.75 -37.54
N PRO A 458 12.86 17.19 -36.27
CA PRO A 458 11.69 16.97 -35.44
C PRO A 458 10.76 18.20 -35.46
N HIS A 459 9.47 17.92 -35.60
CA HIS A 459 8.37 18.88 -35.47
C HIS A 459 8.46 19.67 -34.17
N GLN A 460 8.31 20.99 -34.29
CA GLN A 460 8.34 21.97 -33.22
C GLN A 460 7.22 21.75 -32.19
N PHE A 461 7.60 21.44 -30.95
CA PHE A 461 6.92 21.97 -29.79
C PHE A 461 7.79 23.11 -29.26
N VAL A 462 7.24 24.32 -29.24
CA VAL A 462 7.91 25.52 -28.73
C VAL A 462 8.08 25.36 -27.22
N GLN A 463 9.30 25.04 -26.77
CA GLN A 463 9.72 25.33 -25.41
C GLN A 463 10.20 26.79 -25.37
N PRO A 464 9.69 27.64 -24.45
CA PRO A 464 10.32 28.91 -24.18
C PRO A 464 11.65 28.64 -23.47
N SER A 465 12.74 28.89 -24.18
CA SER A 465 14.09 28.94 -23.64
C SER A 465 14.22 30.10 -22.64
N ARG A 466 14.97 29.84 -21.56
CA ARG A 466 15.48 30.77 -20.54
C ARG A 466 14.43 31.43 -19.65
N TRP A 467 14.34 30.98 -18.39
CA TRP A 467 14.53 31.79 -17.18
C TRP A 467 14.77 30.77 -16.04
N LEU A 468 16.02 30.63 -15.59
CA LEU A 468 16.35 29.85 -14.39
C LEU A 468 16.24 30.80 -13.18
N PRO A 469 15.48 30.47 -12.13
CA PRO A 469 15.63 31.18 -10.85
C PRO A 469 16.95 30.73 -10.18
N THR A 470 17.67 31.70 -9.63
CA THR A 470 18.89 31.54 -8.82
C THR A 470 18.64 30.76 -7.50
N PRO A 471 19.70 30.28 -6.80
CA PRO A 471 19.60 29.32 -5.69
C PRO A 471 18.95 29.82 -4.38
N GLU A 472 18.35 31.00 -4.36
CA GLU A 472 17.87 31.69 -3.15
C GLU A 472 16.34 31.74 -3.08
N PHE A 473 15.68 30.58 -3.03
CA PHE A 473 14.25 30.51 -2.67
C PHE A 473 13.98 29.33 -1.74
N TRP A 474 14.64 29.37 -0.58
CA TRP A 474 14.34 28.52 0.57
C TRP A 474 13.65 29.39 1.62
N ASN A 475 12.32 29.57 1.49
CA ASN A 475 11.39 29.91 2.58
C ASN A 475 10.03 30.35 2.00
N CYS A 476 9.29 29.43 1.37
CA CYS A 476 7.84 29.59 1.27
C CYS A 476 7.19 28.78 2.39
N LYS A 477 6.60 29.48 3.38
CA LYS A 477 5.67 28.87 4.32
C LYS A 477 4.49 28.32 3.51
N LEU A 478 4.31 27.00 3.56
CA LEU A 478 3.24 26.26 2.90
C LEU A 478 1.94 26.50 3.66
N THR A 479 1.06 27.34 3.13
CA THR A 479 -0.34 27.37 3.54
C THR A 479 -1.08 26.31 2.70
N THR A 480 -1.08 25.07 3.15
CA THR A 480 -1.85 23.99 2.50
C THR A 480 -3.32 24.15 2.88
N LEU A 481 -4.16 24.67 1.97
CA LEU A 481 -5.62 24.56 2.10
C LEU A 481 -6.00 23.12 1.68
N PRO A 482 -6.58 22.27 2.56
CA PRO A 482 -6.78 20.88 2.24
C PRO A 482 -8.18 20.56 1.68
N TYR A 483 -8.30 19.33 1.19
CA TYR A 483 -8.88 18.93 -0.09
C TYR A 483 -10.39 18.69 -0.17
N PHE A 484 -11.09 18.72 0.95
CA PHE A 484 -12.49 18.29 1.02
C PHE A 484 -13.23 19.20 1.98
N LEU A 485 -13.57 20.40 1.52
CA LEU A 485 -14.55 21.24 2.20
C LEU A 485 -15.64 21.64 1.22
N SER A 486 -16.88 21.48 1.66
CA SER A 486 -17.98 22.34 1.25
C SER A 486 -17.85 23.63 2.07
N ASP A 487 -18.04 24.80 1.45
CA ASP A 487 -17.94 26.13 2.09
C ASP A 487 -18.72 26.31 3.40
N LYS A 488 -19.59 25.36 3.78
CA LYS A 488 -20.46 25.43 4.96
C LYS A 488 -19.87 24.80 6.24
N ASP A 489 -18.80 24.01 6.17
CA ASP A 489 -18.23 23.30 7.34
C ASP A 489 -16.75 23.67 7.59
N GLN A 490 -16.49 24.88 8.09
CA GLN A 490 -15.13 25.37 8.40
C GLN A 490 -14.53 24.74 9.68
N LYS A 491 -14.43 23.41 9.76
CA LYS A 491 -13.56 22.75 10.75
C LYS A 491 -12.24 22.32 10.09
N PRO A 492 -11.07 22.60 10.69
CA PRO A 492 -9.81 22.12 10.15
C PRO A 492 -9.83 20.59 10.09
N ILE A 493 -9.33 20.02 8.99
CA ILE A 493 -9.23 18.56 8.84
C ILE A 493 -8.40 18.01 10.01
N PRO A 494 -8.85 16.93 10.67
CA PRO A 494 -8.05 16.28 11.71
C PRO A 494 -6.69 15.86 11.17
N ARG A 495 -5.63 16.33 11.81
CA ARG A 495 -4.24 16.02 11.48
C ARG A 495 -3.50 15.53 12.71
N VAL A 496 -2.53 14.64 12.48
CA VAL A 496 -1.55 14.22 13.49
C VAL A 496 -0.18 14.25 12.82
N GLY A 497 0.67 15.21 13.20
CA GLY A 497 1.84 15.56 12.41
C GLY A 497 1.47 15.85 10.94
N ASP A 498 2.19 15.23 10.01
CA ASP A 498 1.89 15.36 8.57
C ASP A 498 0.86 14.34 8.06
N PHE A 499 0.26 13.51 8.92
CA PHE A 499 -0.89 12.69 8.53
C PHE A 499 -2.16 13.53 8.43
N VAL A 500 -2.84 13.42 7.29
CA VAL A 500 -4.13 14.06 7.01
C VAL A 500 -5.22 12.99 6.98
N LEU A 501 -6.26 13.15 7.81
CA LEU A 501 -7.42 12.27 7.79
C LEU A 501 -8.12 12.39 6.41
N THR A 502 -8.11 11.29 5.67
CA THR A 502 -8.69 11.19 4.32
C THR A 502 -10.05 10.49 4.34
N PHE A 503 -10.25 9.55 5.28
CA PHE A 503 -11.52 8.90 5.52
C PHE A 503 -11.67 8.63 7.03
N PRO A 504 -12.85 8.86 7.63
CA PRO A 504 -14.07 9.42 7.03
C PRO A 504 -13.91 10.90 6.68
N PHE A 505 -14.53 11.34 5.59
CA PHE A 505 -14.52 12.74 5.14
C PHE A 505 -15.78 13.52 5.52
N ASN A 506 -16.84 12.82 5.97
CA ASN A 506 -18.06 13.41 6.53
C ASN A 506 -18.72 12.42 7.52
N GLU A 507 -19.73 12.87 8.26
CA GLU A 507 -20.41 12.04 9.25
C GLU A 507 -21.14 10.86 8.61
N ALA A 508 -21.75 11.03 7.43
CA ALA A 508 -22.45 9.97 6.72
C ALA A 508 -21.52 8.79 6.35
N ALA A 509 -20.32 9.10 5.85
CA ALA A 509 -19.28 8.12 5.54
C ALA A 509 -18.76 7.42 6.80
N LEU A 510 -18.65 8.15 7.92
CA LEU A 510 -18.30 7.55 9.20
C LEU A 510 -19.38 6.56 9.64
N GLN A 511 -20.65 6.95 9.66
CA GLN A 511 -21.77 6.07 10.04
C GLN A 511 -21.83 4.82 9.16
N ALA A 512 -21.68 4.98 7.85
CA ALA A 512 -21.65 3.87 6.90
C ALA A 512 -20.46 2.91 7.08
N SER A 513 -19.51 3.22 7.97
CA SER A 513 -18.36 2.37 8.27
C SER A 513 -18.38 1.74 9.67
N ARG A 514 -19.26 2.18 10.59
CA ARG A 514 -19.23 1.78 12.01
C ARG A 514 -19.68 0.33 12.25
N ASP A 515 -20.81 -0.07 11.68
CA ASP A 515 -21.47 -1.36 11.95
C ASP A 515 -21.34 -2.31 10.75
N GLY A 516 -20.08 -2.56 10.37
CA GLY A 516 -19.76 -3.15 9.08
C GLY A 516 -19.75 -2.09 7.97
N ILE A 517 -18.86 -2.26 6.99
CA ILE A 517 -18.66 -1.27 5.94
C ILE A 517 -19.78 -1.41 4.88
N ASP A 518 -20.70 -0.45 4.87
CA ASP A 518 -21.64 -0.22 3.77
C ASP A 518 -20.95 0.52 2.63
N VAL A 519 -20.28 -0.27 1.79
CA VAL A 519 -19.57 0.19 0.60
C VAL A 519 -20.49 0.98 -0.35
N LYS A 520 -21.77 0.64 -0.45
CA LYS A 520 -22.70 1.30 -1.38
C LYS A 520 -22.98 2.73 -0.95
N SER A 521 -23.30 2.93 0.32
CA SER A 521 -23.55 4.26 0.88
C SER A 521 -22.28 5.13 0.82
N ILE A 522 -21.11 4.57 1.13
CA ILE A 522 -19.84 5.29 1.03
C ILE A 522 -19.55 5.72 -0.42
N ILE A 523 -19.77 4.84 -1.41
CA ILE A 523 -19.57 5.19 -2.82
C ILE A 523 -20.54 6.30 -3.28
N GLN A 524 -21.78 6.29 -2.79
CA GLN A 524 -22.72 7.38 -3.08
C GLN A 524 -22.22 8.72 -2.53
N GLU A 525 -21.66 8.73 -1.33
CA GLU A 525 -21.04 9.93 -0.75
C GLU A 525 -19.81 10.40 -1.53
N ILE A 526 -18.95 9.48 -1.98
CA ILE A 526 -17.80 9.81 -2.85
C ILE A 526 -18.29 10.44 -4.17
N ASN A 527 -19.34 9.90 -4.79
CA ASN A 527 -19.89 10.47 -6.02
C ASN A 527 -20.45 11.88 -5.83
N LYS A 528 -21.10 12.16 -4.70
CA LYS A 528 -21.59 13.51 -4.37
C LYS A 528 -20.43 14.51 -4.29
N LEU A 529 -19.28 14.10 -3.74
CA LEU A 529 -18.08 14.94 -3.70
C LEU A 529 -17.52 15.21 -5.11
N VAL A 530 -17.38 14.15 -5.93
CA VAL A 530 -16.83 14.28 -7.29
C VAL A 530 -17.72 15.16 -8.18
N ASN A 531 -19.04 15.03 -8.08
CA ASN A 531 -19.97 15.81 -8.90
C ASN A 531 -20.05 17.28 -8.49
N LYS A 532 -19.97 17.60 -7.18
CA LYS A 532 -19.93 18.99 -6.71
C LYS A 532 -18.74 19.77 -7.27
N ASP A 533 -17.57 19.13 -7.35
CA ASP A 533 -16.38 19.76 -7.92
C ASP A 533 -16.53 19.99 -9.44
N SER A 534 -17.28 19.12 -10.14
CA SER A 534 -17.51 19.25 -11.59
C SER A 534 -18.46 20.40 -11.96
N GLU A 535 -19.37 20.78 -11.05
CA GLU A 535 -20.26 21.93 -11.24
C GLU A 535 -19.56 23.26 -11.00
N ILE A 536 -18.54 23.30 -10.14
CA ILE A 536 -17.75 24.51 -9.86
C ILE A 536 -16.83 24.84 -11.05
N ASP A 537 -16.27 23.81 -11.72
CA ASP A 537 -15.43 23.96 -12.91
C ASP A 537 -16.19 24.49 -14.15
N LEU A 538 -17.52 24.51 -14.14
CA LEU A 538 -18.36 25.03 -15.23
C LEU A 538 -18.80 26.49 -15.04
N VAL A 539 -18.47 27.10 -13.89
CA VAL A 539 -18.93 28.45 -13.50
C VAL A 539 -17.76 29.47 -13.44
N ILE A 540 -16.53 29.07 -13.79
CA ILE A 540 -15.35 29.96 -13.82
C ILE A 540 -14.87 30.20 -15.25
#